data_AF-A0A7Y6UZE5-F1
#
_entry.id   AF-A0A7Y6UZE5-F1
#
_cell.length_a   1.000
_cell.length_b   1.000
_cell.length_c   1.000
_cell.angle_alpha   90.00
_cell.angle_beta   90.00
_cell.angle_gamma   90.00
#
_symmetry.space_group_name_H-M   'P 1'
#
loop_
_entity.id
_entity.type
_entity.pdbx_description
1 polymer ?
#
loop_
_entity_poly.entity_id
_entity_poly.type
_entity_poly.pdbx_seq_one_letter_code
_entity_poly.pdbx_strand_id
1 'polypeptide(L)'
;MKVLSSLLFLLISLMSHATVRAGEQIITLQGGVKIQAIEKAFVSKQHQIKGCAEKSQNCEIDGTVVVAPMGIPQTQLLRLAVQIGEKKYDLDTTGMFDPQIAENGFVKQFGGFCYDLNNCAFRGVFGEAGGLYAAQWVIRNGKTWRTVLTDDMDTAQFFRANLTPPQYD
;
A
#
# COMPACT_ATOMS: atom_id res chain seq x y z
N MET A 1 -37.35 58.38 10.35
CA MET A 1 -36.89 57.52 11.47
C MET A 1 -37.37 56.11 11.17
N LYS A 2 -36.59 55.04 11.03
CA LYS A 2 -35.16 54.76 11.23
C LYS A 2 -34.71 53.78 10.13
N VAL A 3 -33.49 53.98 9.68
CA VAL A 3 -32.70 53.13 8.79
C VAL A 3 -31.94 52.10 9.64
N LEU A 4 -31.48 51.02 9.01
CA LEU A 4 -30.35 50.13 9.36
C LEU A 4 -30.57 48.87 10.22
N SER A 5 -29.78 47.86 9.81
CA SER A 5 -29.23 46.71 10.56
C SER A 5 -30.10 45.44 10.56
N SER A 6 -29.68 44.27 10.07
CA SER A 6 -28.40 43.74 9.60
C SER A 6 -28.74 42.55 8.70
N LEU A 7 -28.29 42.47 7.46
CA LEU A 7 -27.03 41.83 7.05
C LEU A 7 -26.64 40.61 7.90
N LEU A 8 -26.37 39.50 7.19
CA LEU A 8 -25.32 38.54 7.55
C LEU A 8 -25.69 37.42 8.53
N PHE A 9 -26.38 36.38 8.06
CA PHE A 9 -26.07 34.99 8.45
C PHE A 9 -26.23 34.06 7.24
N LEU A 10 -25.62 34.46 6.12
CA LEU A 10 -25.24 33.53 5.05
C LEU A 10 -24.01 32.73 5.55
N LEU A 11 -24.16 31.99 6.64
CA LEU A 11 -23.16 31.04 7.10
C LEU A 11 -23.31 29.78 6.25
N ILE A 12 -22.97 29.92 4.96
CA ILE A 12 -22.59 28.78 4.14
C ILE A 12 -21.34 28.27 4.81
N SER A 13 -21.51 27.28 5.69
CA SER A 13 -20.40 26.48 6.18
C SER A 13 -19.76 25.89 4.93
N LEU A 14 -18.68 26.51 4.48
CA LEU A 14 -17.66 25.89 3.67
C LEU A 14 -17.16 24.71 4.50
N MET A 15 -17.88 23.60 4.42
CA MET A 15 -17.38 22.28 4.72
C MET A 15 -16.28 22.06 3.71
N SER A 16 -15.09 22.58 4.03
CA SER A 16 -13.85 22.18 3.40
C SER A 16 -13.75 20.68 3.63
N HIS A 17 -14.29 19.91 2.69
CA HIS A 17 -14.00 18.51 2.56
C HIS A 17 -12.51 18.48 2.23
N ALA A 18 -11.69 18.37 3.28
CA ALA A 18 -10.30 17.99 3.15
C ALA A 18 -10.33 16.64 2.43
N THR A 19 -10.21 16.70 1.12
CA THR A 19 -10.12 15.53 0.27
C THR A 19 -8.74 14.98 0.62
N VAL A 20 -8.71 14.01 1.52
CA VAL A 20 -7.51 13.22 1.77
C VAL A 20 -7.19 12.55 0.45
N ARG A 21 -6.31 13.17 -0.33
CA ARG A 21 -5.84 12.61 -1.60
C ARG A 21 -5.03 11.38 -1.25
N ALA A 22 -5.45 10.25 -1.80
CA ALA A 22 -4.62 9.07 -1.83
C ALA A 22 -3.26 9.44 -2.46
N GLY A 23 -2.17 9.04 -1.82
CA GLY A 23 -0.83 9.18 -2.35
C GLY A 23 -0.64 8.18 -3.47
N GLU A 24 -0.56 8.66 -4.71
CA GLU A 24 -0.23 7.84 -5.87
C GLU A 24 1.26 7.97 -6.19
N GLN A 25 1.92 6.82 -6.37
CA GLN A 25 3.33 6.74 -6.75
C GLN A 25 3.47 5.82 -7.95
N ILE A 26 4.27 6.26 -8.93
CA ILE A 26 4.56 5.49 -10.14
C ILE A 26 6.06 5.39 -10.32
N ILE A 27 6.56 4.18 -10.53
CA ILE A 27 7.96 3.91 -10.89
C ILE A 27 8.02 3.07 -12.15
N THR A 28 9.16 3.11 -12.84
CA THR A 28 9.45 2.22 -13.97
C THR A 28 10.68 1.41 -13.63
N LEU A 29 10.55 0.09 -13.64
CA LEU A 29 11.66 -0.85 -13.46
C LEU A 29 12.39 -1.08 -14.79
N GLN A 30 13.52 -1.76 -14.73
CA GLN A 30 14.19 -2.26 -15.93
C GLN A 30 13.23 -3.14 -16.76
N GLY A 31 13.41 -3.12 -18.09
CA GLY A 31 12.50 -3.80 -19.02
C GLY A 31 11.17 -3.05 -19.27
N GLY A 32 11.02 -1.82 -18.74
CA GLY A 32 9.86 -0.97 -19.02
C GLY A 32 8.60 -1.30 -18.22
N VAL A 33 8.73 -2.13 -17.18
CA VAL A 33 7.60 -2.47 -16.30
C VAL A 33 7.25 -1.25 -15.44
N LYS A 34 6.03 -0.74 -15.58
CA LYS A 34 5.53 0.37 -14.74
C LYS A 34 4.81 -0.18 -13.53
N ILE A 35 5.08 0.35 -12.35
CA ILE A 35 4.42 -0.01 -11.10
C ILE A 35 3.68 1.21 -10.59
N GLN A 36 2.40 1.03 -10.25
CA GLN A 36 1.54 2.05 -9.64
C GLN A 36 1.16 1.58 -8.24
N ALA A 37 1.48 2.37 -7.23
CA ALA A 37 1.00 2.17 -5.87
C ALA A 37 0.08 3.31 -5.46
N ILE A 38 -1.00 2.98 -4.77
CA ILE A 38 -1.96 3.94 -4.21
C ILE A 38 -2.11 3.66 -2.73
N GLU A 39 -1.63 4.58 -1.92
CA GLU A 39 -1.79 4.60 -0.47
C GLU A 39 -2.91 5.57 -0.10
N LYS A 40 -3.78 5.19 0.85
CA LYS A 40 -4.83 6.08 1.36
C LYS A 40 -4.88 6.05 2.87
N ALA A 41 -5.49 7.06 3.48
CA ALA A 41 -5.79 7.04 4.91
C ALA A 41 -6.70 5.85 5.26
N PHE A 42 -6.39 5.22 6.40
CA PHE A 42 -7.21 4.19 7.00
C PHE A 42 -8.32 4.82 7.84
N VAL A 43 -9.57 4.51 7.52
CA VAL A 43 -10.74 5.06 8.22
C VAL A 43 -11.31 3.97 9.12
N SER A 44 -10.84 3.90 10.35
CA SER A 44 -11.16 2.81 11.29
C SER A 44 -12.66 2.50 11.43
N LYS A 45 -13.52 3.52 11.33
CA LYS A 45 -14.99 3.39 11.38
C LYS A 45 -15.60 2.58 10.22
N GLN A 46 -14.86 2.35 9.14
CA GLN A 46 -15.29 1.57 7.97
C GLN A 46 -14.90 0.09 8.05
N HIS A 47 -14.21 -0.31 9.12
CA HIS A 47 -13.60 -1.62 9.25
C HIS A 47 -14.01 -2.33 10.54
N GLN A 48 -14.03 -3.65 10.51
CA GLN A 48 -14.14 -4.47 11.72
C GLN A 48 -12.73 -4.70 12.27
N ILE A 49 -12.43 -4.10 13.42
CA ILE A 49 -11.09 -4.12 14.02
C ILE A 49 -11.12 -4.93 15.32
N LYS A 50 -10.20 -5.87 15.47
CA LYS A 50 -10.02 -6.66 16.71
C LYS A 50 -8.54 -6.71 17.09
N GLY A 51 -8.22 -6.60 18.37
CA GLY A 51 -6.86 -6.82 18.88
C GLY A 51 -5.81 -5.75 18.51
N CYS A 52 -6.13 -4.72 17.73
CA CYS A 52 -5.13 -3.75 17.24
C CYS A 52 -4.77 -2.62 18.24
N ALA A 53 -5.31 -2.64 19.46
CA ALA A 53 -5.04 -1.60 20.47
C ALA A 53 -3.70 -1.80 21.19
N GLU A 54 -3.18 -3.04 21.23
CA GLU A 54 -1.95 -3.40 21.91
C GLU A 54 -0.93 -3.94 20.89
N LYS A 55 0.32 -3.47 20.98
CA LYS A 55 1.42 -3.77 20.03
C LYS A 55 1.86 -5.26 19.96
N SER A 56 1.17 -6.16 20.66
CA SER A 56 1.59 -7.56 20.82
C SER A 56 0.47 -8.57 20.61
N GLN A 57 -0.68 -8.14 20.09
CA GLN A 57 -1.82 -9.03 19.83
C GLN A 57 -2.01 -9.27 18.33
N ASN A 58 -2.69 -10.37 18.01
CA ASN A 58 -3.17 -10.68 16.66
C ASN A 58 -4.19 -9.60 16.24
N CYS A 59 -3.71 -8.52 15.65
CA CYS A 59 -4.55 -7.50 15.05
C CYS A 59 -5.27 -8.09 13.84
N GLU A 60 -6.58 -7.99 13.83
CA GLU A 60 -7.44 -8.45 12.74
C GLU A 60 -8.25 -7.27 12.21
N ILE A 61 -8.22 -7.09 10.89
CA ILE A 61 -9.01 -6.09 10.17
C ILE A 61 -9.82 -6.82 9.11
N ASP A 62 -11.14 -6.70 9.19
CA ASP A 62 -12.10 -7.34 8.27
C ASP A 62 -11.89 -8.86 8.13
N GLY A 63 -11.61 -9.54 9.23
CA GLY A 63 -11.38 -10.99 9.24
C GLY A 63 -9.98 -11.42 8.77
N THR A 64 -9.10 -10.47 8.43
CA THR A 64 -7.73 -10.75 8.00
C THR A 64 -6.73 -10.38 9.08
N VAL A 65 -5.82 -11.29 9.41
CA VAL A 65 -4.70 -10.99 10.32
C VAL A 65 -3.76 -10.00 9.65
N VAL A 66 -3.49 -8.90 10.34
CA VAL A 66 -2.59 -7.83 9.90
C VAL A 66 -1.15 -8.27 10.14
N VAL A 67 -0.29 -7.97 9.17
CA VAL A 67 1.15 -8.18 9.27
C VAL A 67 1.82 -6.92 9.81
N ALA A 68 2.79 -7.08 10.72
CA ALA A 68 3.49 -6.01 11.43
C ALA A 68 2.56 -4.98 12.14
N PRO A 69 1.58 -5.40 12.96
CA PRO A 69 0.66 -4.47 13.60
C PRO A 69 1.36 -3.61 14.66
N MET A 70 1.39 -2.30 14.44
CA MET A 70 1.96 -1.31 15.37
C MET A 70 0.91 -0.53 16.16
N GLY A 71 -0.37 -0.89 16.00
CA GLY A 71 -1.53 -0.20 16.55
C GLY A 71 -2.69 -0.23 15.54
N ILE A 72 -3.63 0.69 15.70
CA ILE A 72 -4.63 0.96 14.66
C ILE A 72 -3.92 1.64 13.48
N PRO A 73 -4.01 1.09 12.25
CA PRO A 73 -3.35 1.67 11.10
C PRO A 73 -3.75 3.11 10.82
N GLN A 74 -2.82 3.88 10.26
CA GLN A 74 -3.06 5.24 9.79
C GLN A 74 -3.30 5.27 8.29
N THR A 75 -2.67 4.36 7.54
CA THR A 75 -2.83 4.22 6.09
C THR A 75 -3.00 2.76 5.67
N GLN A 76 -3.42 2.57 4.43
CA GLN A 76 -3.52 1.25 3.81
C GLN A 76 -3.09 1.30 2.34
N LEU A 77 -2.47 0.21 1.89
CA LEU A 77 -2.14 0.04 0.49
C LEU A 77 -3.40 -0.37 -0.28
N LEU A 78 -4.10 0.63 -0.83
CA LEU A 78 -5.34 0.44 -1.56
C LEU A 78 -5.12 -0.36 -2.84
N ARG A 79 -4.06 -0.03 -3.57
CA ARG A 79 -3.78 -0.65 -4.87
C ARG A 79 -2.28 -0.76 -5.10
N LEU A 80 -1.89 -1.89 -5.66
CA LEU A 80 -0.60 -2.08 -6.27
C LEU A 80 -0.84 -2.74 -7.63
N ALA A 81 -0.47 -2.06 -8.70
CA ALA A 81 -0.68 -2.53 -10.06
C ALA A 81 0.62 -2.50 -10.85
N VAL A 82 0.82 -3.51 -11.70
CA VAL A 82 1.96 -3.56 -12.62
C VAL A 82 1.45 -3.52 -14.05
N GLN A 83 2.14 -2.74 -14.88
CA GLN A 83 1.88 -2.64 -16.31
C GLN A 83 3.11 -3.08 -17.09
N ILE A 84 2.93 -4.05 -17.98
CA ILE A 84 3.97 -4.65 -18.82
C ILE A 84 3.46 -4.60 -20.26
N GLY A 85 4.04 -3.70 -21.06
CA GLY A 85 3.46 -3.33 -22.36
C GLY A 85 2.03 -2.81 -22.19
N GLU A 86 1.07 -3.47 -22.84
CA GLU A 86 -0.36 -3.14 -22.76
C GLU A 86 -1.10 -3.88 -21.64
N LYS A 87 -0.46 -4.88 -21.00
CA LYS A 87 -1.11 -5.67 -19.95
C LYS A 87 -1.00 -4.97 -18.60
N LYS A 88 -2.11 -4.94 -17.87
CA LYS A 88 -2.17 -4.45 -16.48
C LYS A 88 -2.60 -5.59 -15.56
N TYR A 89 -1.92 -5.71 -14.43
CA TYR A 89 -2.18 -6.71 -13.41
C TYR A 89 -2.33 -6.01 -12.06
N ASP A 90 -3.42 -6.28 -11.35
CA ASP A 90 -3.58 -5.88 -9.96
C ASP A 90 -2.98 -6.97 -9.05
N LEU A 91 -2.08 -6.56 -8.17
CA LEU A 91 -1.45 -7.41 -7.17
C LEU A 91 -2.29 -7.39 -5.89
N ASP A 92 -2.42 -8.53 -5.22
CA ASP A 92 -3.16 -8.63 -3.96
C ASP A 92 -2.46 -7.82 -2.86
N THR A 93 -3.15 -6.80 -2.35
CA THR A 93 -2.71 -5.93 -1.25
C THR A 93 -3.51 -6.13 0.05
N THR A 94 -4.34 -7.17 0.13
CA THR A 94 -5.17 -7.46 1.31
C THR A 94 -4.28 -7.61 2.54
N GLY A 95 -4.63 -6.94 3.65
CA GLY A 95 -3.86 -7.00 4.89
C GLY A 95 -2.59 -6.13 4.91
N MET A 96 -2.34 -5.29 3.90
CA MET A 96 -1.17 -4.41 3.83
C MET A 96 -1.51 -3.01 4.31
N PHE A 97 -1.09 -2.70 5.53
CA PHE A 97 -1.36 -1.46 6.25
C PHE A 97 -0.06 -0.70 6.53
N ASP A 98 -0.17 0.61 6.70
CA ASP A 98 0.96 1.51 6.98
C ASP A 98 2.19 1.29 6.06
N PRO A 99 2.03 1.23 4.72
CA PRO A 99 3.13 0.88 3.83
C PRO A 99 4.22 1.96 3.73
N GLN A 100 3.91 3.20 4.13
CA GLN A 100 4.83 4.35 4.13
C GLN A 100 5.51 4.59 2.77
N ILE A 101 4.72 4.56 1.69
CA ILE A 101 5.27 4.60 0.32
C ILE A 101 5.78 6.00 -0.04
N ALA A 102 5.06 7.02 0.39
CA ALA A 102 5.42 8.41 0.14
C ALA A 102 6.67 8.85 0.94
N GLU A 103 6.84 8.32 2.15
CA GLU A 103 7.88 8.74 3.09
C GLU A 103 9.25 8.14 2.76
N ASN A 104 9.28 6.87 2.33
CA ASN A 104 10.52 6.11 2.13
C ASN A 104 11.02 6.08 0.68
N GLY A 105 10.22 6.62 -0.25
CA GLY A 105 10.54 6.67 -1.67
C GLY A 105 10.34 5.33 -2.37
N PHE A 106 9.23 5.21 -3.09
CA PHE A 106 8.74 3.97 -3.71
C PHE A 106 9.78 3.20 -4.55
N VAL A 107 10.69 3.89 -5.24
CA VAL A 107 11.76 3.28 -6.06
C VAL A 107 12.65 2.33 -5.25
N LYS A 108 12.87 2.62 -3.96
CA LYS A 108 13.74 1.82 -3.08
C LYS A 108 13.03 0.67 -2.39
N GLN A 109 11.71 0.58 -2.56
CA GLN A 109 10.87 -0.37 -1.84
C GLN A 109 10.40 -1.53 -2.73
N PHE A 110 10.51 -1.40 -4.05
CA PHE A 110 9.89 -2.33 -4.98
C PHE A 110 10.84 -2.71 -6.11
N GLY A 111 10.91 -4.00 -6.41
CA GLY A 111 11.70 -4.55 -7.51
C GLY A 111 11.06 -5.77 -8.13
N GLY A 112 11.62 -6.19 -9.25
CA GLY A 112 11.12 -7.34 -9.99
C GLY A 112 11.51 -7.33 -11.44
N PHE A 113 11.07 -8.38 -12.14
CA PHE A 113 11.36 -8.60 -13.54
C PHE A 113 10.27 -9.46 -14.19
N CYS A 114 10.31 -9.57 -15.51
CA CYS A 114 9.43 -10.40 -16.32
C CYS A 114 10.25 -11.19 -17.33
N TYR A 115 9.97 -12.49 -17.47
CA TYR A 115 10.47 -13.31 -18.58
C TYR A 115 9.70 -12.99 -19.87
N ASP A 116 8.40 -12.77 -19.72
CA ASP A 116 7.49 -12.35 -20.80
C ASP A 116 6.31 -11.56 -20.20
N LEU A 117 5.35 -11.15 -21.04
CA LEU A 117 4.20 -10.34 -20.62
C LEU A 117 3.27 -11.01 -19.59
N ASN A 118 3.38 -12.33 -19.38
CA ASN A 118 2.51 -13.17 -18.57
C ASN A 118 3.23 -13.86 -17.41
N ASN A 119 4.56 -13.74 -17.33
CA ASN A 119 5.40 -14.46 -16.38
C ASN A 119 6.39 -13.50 -15.74
N CYS A 120 6.09 -13.08 -14.51
CA CYS A 120 6.86 -12.07 -13.78
C CYS A 120 7.00 -12.42 -12.30
N ALA A 121 7.99 -11.82 -11.64
CA ALA A 121 8.17 -11.91 -10.20
C ALA A 121 8.53 -10.55 -9.63
N PHE A 122 7.91 -10.18 -8.51
CA PHE A 122 8.09 -8.89 -7.85
C PHE A 122 8.25 -9.07 -6.34
N ARG A 123 9.08 -8.23 -5.72
CA ARG A 123 9.15 -8.08 -4.25
C ARG A 123 8.92 -6.63 -3.87
N GLY A 124 8.33 -6.46 -2.70
CA GLY A 124 8.18 -5.17 -2.03
C GLY A 124 8.56 -5.26 -0.56
N VAL A 125 9.15 -4.20 -0.04
CA VAL A 125 9.40 -3.99 1.39
C VAL A 125 8.76 -2.67 1.80
N PHE A 126 7.95 -2.70 2.84
CA PHE A 126 7.05 -1.63 3.23
C PHE A 126 7.14 -1.37 4.74
N GLY A 127 6.72 -0.17 5.15
CA GLY A 127 6.86 0.28 6.53
C GLY A 127 8.33 0.48 6.94
N GLU A 128 8.52 0.87 8.20
CA GLU A 128 9.83 1.08 8.82
C GLU A 128 9.84 0.64 10.27
N ALA A 129 11.06 0.42 10.79
CA ALA A 129 11.31 0.02 12.18
C ALA A 129 10.41 -1.17 12.61
N GLY A 130 9.61 -1.01 13.66
CA GLY A 130 8.73 -2.07 14.18
C GLY A 130 7.55 -2.43 13.28
N GLY A 131 7.27 -1.64 12.25
CA GLY A 131 6.21 -1.88 11.27
C GLY A 131 6.74 -2.38 9.92
N LEU A 132 8.00 -2.84 9.86
CA LEU A 132 8.61 -3.32 8.63
C LEU A 132 7.98 -4.67 8.21
N TYR A 133 7.57 -4.78 6.96
CA TYR A 133 7.12 -6.04 6.38
C TYR A 133 7.49 -6.16 4.91
N ALA A 134 7.42 -7.38 4.40
CA ALA A 134 7.79 -7.69 3.03
C ALA A 134 6.74 -8.58 2.35
N ALA A 135 6.64 -8.44 1.04
CA ALA A 135 5.73 -9.22 0.23
C ALA A 135 6.36 -9.61 -1.12
N GLN A 136 5.93 -10.75 -1.66
CA GLN A 136 6.35 -11.24 -2.96
C GLN A 136 5.14 -11.64 -3.77
N TRP A 137 5.12 -11.23 -5.04
CA TRP A 137 4.10 -11.61 -6.00
C TRP A 137 4.73 -12.31 -7.20
N VAL A 138 3.97 -13.21 -7.80
CA VAL A 138 4.27 -13.80 -9.09
C VAL A 138 3.09 -13.62 -10.03
N ILE A 139 3.42 -13.37 -11.29
CA ILE A 139 2.49 -13.54 -12.40
C ILE A 139 2.92 -14.82 -13.11
N ARG A 140 1.99 -15.77 -13.29
CA ARG A 140 2.24 -16.99 -14.07
C ARG A 140 1.07 -17.23 -15.01
N ASN A 141 1.35 -17.40 -16.29
CA ASN A 141 0.30 -17.55 -17.31
C ASN A 141 -0.78 -16.46 -17.24
N GLY A 142 -0.37 -15.22 -16.91
CA GLY A 142 -1.26 -14.06 -16.87
C GLY A 142 -2.20 -14.00 -15.67
N LYS A 143 -1.97 -14.80 -14.63
CA LYS A 143 -2.68 -14.72 -13.35
C LYS A 143 -1.73 -14.26 -12.25
N THR A 144 -2.26 -13.54 -11.26
CA THR A 144 -1.47 -12.95 -10.17
C THR A 144 -1.64 -13.77 -8.89
N TRP A 145 -0.55 -13.96 -8.16
CA TRP A 145 -0.56 -14.56 -6.83
C TRP A 145 0.41 -13.84 -5.91
N ARG A 146 -0.02 -13.53 -4.69
CA ARG A 146 0.91 -13.18 -3.60
C ARG A 146 1.41 -14.49 -2.98
N THR A 147 2.73 -14.66 -2.99
CA THR A 147 3.41 -15.87 -2.51
C THR A 147 4.02 -15.68 -1.13
N VAL A 148 4.30 -14.44 -0.74
CA VAL A 148 4.83 -14.07 0.58
C VAL A 148 4.13 -12.80 1.04
N LEU A 149 3.75 -12.77 2.32
CA LEU A 149 3.49 -11.58 3.11
C LEU A 149 3.98 -11.88 4.52
N THR A 150 4.96 -11.13 5.03
CA THR A 150 5.61 -11.45 6.32
C THR A 150 6.20 -10.22 6.97
N ASP A 151 6.17 -10.19 8.30
CA ASP A 151 6.85 -9.26 9.19
C ASP A 151 8.10 -9.87 9.86
N ASP A 152 8.50 -11.07 9.41
CA ASP A 152 9.78 -11.65 9.82
C ASP A 152 10.93 -10.73 9.37
N MET A 153 11.64 -10.18 10.35
CA MET A 153 12.67 -9.17 10.14
C MET A 153 13.76 -9.67 9.20
N ASP A 154 14.22 -10.91 9.37
CA ASP A 154 15.30 -11.48 8.57
C ASP A 154 14.89 -11.63 7.10
N THR A 155 13.66 -12.12 6.86
CA THR A 155 13.08 -12.23 5.52
C THR A 155 12.88 -10.84 4.90
N ALA A 156 12.38 -9.87 5.67
CA ALA A 156 12.17 -8.52 5.18
C ALA A 156 13.49 -7.82 4.81
N GLN A 157 14.54 -7.99 5.61
CA GLN A 157 15.87 -7.47 5.30
C GLN A 157 16.49 -8.20 4.10
N PHE A 158 16.29 -9.51 3.98
CA PHE A 158 16.70 -10.26 2.79
C PHE A 158 16.04 -9.72 1.52
N PHE A 159 14.73 -9.42 1.55
CA PHE A 159 14.03 -8.81 0.42
C PHE A 159 14.54 -7.39 0.14
N ARG A 160 14.80 -6.59 1.17
CA ARG A 160 15.32 -5.23 1.03
C ARG A 160 16.68 -5.21 0.34
N ALA A 161 17.55 -6.18 0.64
CA ALA A 161 18.83 -6.37 -0.04
C ALA A 161 18.69 -7.00 -1.43
N ASN A 162 17.58 -7.69 -1.72
CA ASN A 162 17.35 -8.49 -2.92
C ASN A 162 15.95 -8.26 -3.51
N LEU A 163 15.64 -7.00 -3.86
CA LEU A 163 14.31 -6.60 -4.35
C LEU A 163 13.94 -7.25 -5.69
N THR A 164 14.93 -7.63 -6.49
CA THR A 164 14.69 -8.43 -7.70
C THR A 164 14.77 -9.91 -7.32
N PRO A 165 13.69 -10.70 -7.50
CA PRO A 165 13.74 -12.15 -7.27
C PRO A 165 14.77 -12.84 -8.17
N PRO A 166 15.24 -14.05 -7.81
CA PRO A 166 16.14 -14.83 -8.65
C PRO A 166 15.56 -15.06 -10.05
N GLN A 167 16.43 -14.93 -11.06
CA GLN A 167 16.14 -15.32 -12.44
C GLN A 167 16.74 -16.70 -12.67
N TYR A 168 16.00 -17.56 -13.36
CA TYR A 168 16.44 -18.89 -13.76
C TYR A 168 16.49 -18.92 -15.28
N ASP A 169 17.58 -19.45 -15.82
CA ASP A 169 17.79 -19.62 -17.26
C ASP A 169 17.01 -20.84 -17.81
#